data_AF-A0A1G7ED61-F1
#
_entry.id   AF-A0A1G7ED61-F1
#
_cell.length_a   1.000
_cell.length_b   1.000
_cell.length_c   1.000
_cell.angle_alpha   90.00
_cell.angle_beta   90.00
_cell.angle_gamma   90.00
#
_symmetry.space_group_name_H-M   'P 1'
#
loop_
_entity.id
_entity.type
_entity.pdbx_description
1 polymer ?
#
loop_
_entity_poly.entity_id
_entity_poly.type
_entity_poly.pdbx_seq_one_letter_code
_entity_poly.pdbx_strand_id
1 'polypeptide(L)'
;MKGKILGLFYRYKTVGGMEYVSDFVIGPRDGDTPLNNYPGDSGTVWFVDDPDAKKNASGARILSPLALEWGGQELFGSSGKVPMQVALGICMSTLCRELDVELIGDWNAGHTEYWGEWGHVKIGAYATGLIDAKLPKLATMMDANADNIGLDDKLLVDLKPYQRGTFSPLADVADLVWRFTRHTDESNHFADMDKPGRDGKTLLDLCAESTRNVDPKVWNDYYEGIGEDRRGALPFRVWQIFDEMVEYAAANKKLEFVCAAGIVAHYIGDACQPLHISQFHHGLDPNDKAHAKVHSVYETTMIGRHGKDLIKMIPDARTSDVAEIVPGGTPTGRDAAVAVVALMQRTVKRLPPMTIVNLFNSHMGSGQVEALWSKLKDAIAACMQDGAKTLARVWEAAWRAGAGEDRGQGGKFDQDSLSKLYNDPSFLPAFPLQQLTLDADDHLVPIGGSSTRRRGATTARRARPQAAKKAAKKAARETARKAPKKAVARKRPAAAAPVRRAAASKKTATKRGVASKRSVGKTRKAARKR
;
A
#
# COMPACT_ATOMS: atom_id res chain seq x y z
N MET A 1 -4.40 -15.00 -39.55
CA MET A 1 -4.30 -14.28 -40.84
C MET A 1 -3.14 -13.28 -40.82
N LYS A 2 -2.74 -12.72 -41.96
CA LYS A 2 -1.84 -11.55 -42.08
C LYS A 2 -2.26 -10.71 -43.28
N GLY A 3 -2.47 -9.42 -43.09
CA GLY A 3 -2.89 -8.50 -44.16
C GLY A 3 -2.13 -7.18 -44.12
N LYS A 4 -2.52 -6.26 -45.01
CA LYS A 4 -2.17 -4.84 -45.01
C LYS A 4 -3.45 -4.02 -45.13
N ILE A 5 -3.44 -2.78 -44.62
CA ILE A 5 -4.54 -1.84 -44.86
C ILE A 5 -4.51 -1.45 -46.35
N LEU A 6 -5.63 -1.65 -47.05
CA LEU A 6 -5.82 -1.24 -48.44
C LEU A 6 -6.57 0.10 -48.57
N GLY A 7 -7.39 0.45 -47.57
CA GLY A 7 -8.19 1.66 -47.58
C GLY A 7 -8.68 2.05 -46.19
N LEU A 8 -8.95 3.35 -46.02
CA LEU A 8 -9.51 3.94 -44.82
C LEU A 8 -10.93 4.41 -45.14
N PHE A 9 -11.92 4.00 -44.34
CA PHE A 9 -13.28 4.50 -44.43
C PHE A 9 -13.49 5.61 -43.40
N TYR A 10 -13.67 6.83 -43.91
CA TYR A 10 -13.98 8.01 -43.11
C TYR A 10 -15.48 8.09 -42.84
N ARG A 11 -15.89 7.87 -41.58
CA ARG A 11 -17.18 8.34 -41.06
C ARG A 11 -16.96 9.67 -40.36
N TYR A 12 -17.75 10.67 -40.74
CA TYR A 12 -17.44 12.07 -40.45
C TYR A 12 -17.77 12.46 -39.01
N LYS A 13 -16.73 12.70 -38.18
CA LYS A 13 -16.85 13.47 -36.93
C LYS A 13 -15.51 14.10 -36.55
N THR A 14 -15.33 15.38 -36.87
CA THR A 14 -14.23 16.18 -36.32
C THR A 14 -14.54 16.53 -34.87
N VAL A 15 -13.61 16.29 -33.95
CA VAL A 15 -13.74 16.68 -32.54
C VAL A 15 -12.47 17.43 -32.14
N GLY A 16 -12.62 18.68 -31.67
CA GLY A 16 -11.48 19.51 -31.24
C GLY A 16 -10.43 19.81 -32.33
N GLY A 17 -10.80 19.69 -33.62
CA GLY A 17 -9.88 19.82 -34.74
C GLY A 17 -9.16 18.52 -35.16
N MET A 18 -9.41 17.40 -34.47
CA MET A 18 -8.86 16.08 -34.83
C MET A 18 -9.85 15.30 -35.71
N GLU A 19 -9.32 14.63 -36.72
CA GLU A 19 -10.06 13.75 -37.64
C GLU A 19 -10.00 12.29 -37.15
N TYR A 20 -11.12 11.57 -37.21
CA TYR A 20 -11.24 10.20 -36.72
C TYR A 20 -11.51 9.20 -37.85
N VAL A 21 -10.51 8.38 -38.19
CA VAL A 21 -10.71 7.19 -39.04
C VAL A 21 -11.49 6.15 -38.25
N SER A 22 -12.64 5.71 -38.78
CA SER A 22 -13.58 4.85 -38.06
C SER A 22 -13.49 3.38 -38.48
N ASP A 23 -13.30 3.10 -39.76
CA ASP A 23 -13.38 1.77 -40.35
C ASP A 23 -12.21 1.54 -41.35
N PHE A 24 -11.79 0.29 -41.53
CA PHE A 24 -10.64 -0.13 -42.36
C PHE A 24 -11.02 -1.21 -43.38
N VAL A 25 -10.43 -1.13 -44.58
CA VAL A 25 -10.32 -2.29 -45.50
C VAL A 25 -8.95 -2.92 -45.30
N ILE A 26 -8.93 -4.20 -44.91
CA ILE A 26 -7.71 -5.00 -44.76
C ILE A 26 -7.70 -6.04 -45.88
N GLY A 27 -6.57 -6.20 -46.57
CA GLY A 27 -6.41 -7.12 -47.70
C GLY A 27 -5.08 -7.87 -47.69
N PRO A 28 -4.84 -8.75 -48.68
CA PRO A 28 -3.62 -9.55 -48.77
C PRO A 28 -2.38 -8.67 -48.90
N ARG A 29 -1.24 -9.14 -48.37
CA ARG A 29 0.02 -8.36 -48.37
C ARG A 29 0.64 -8.25 -49.76
N ASP A 30 0.52 -9.30 -50.54
CA ASP A 30 1.03 -9.50 -51.89
C ASP A 30 -0.11 -10.05 -52.79
N GLY A 31 0.18 -10.33 -54.06
CA GLY A 31 -0.82 -10.82 -55.01
C GLY A 31 -1.06 -12.34 -54.93
N ASP A 32 -0.15 -13.08 -54.30
CA ASP A 32 -0.09 -14.54 -54.37
C ASP A 32 -0.64 -15.20 -53.09
N THR A 33 -0.58 -14.51 -51.95
CA THR A 33 -1.07 -14.98 -50.64
C THR A 33 -2.48 -14.44 -50.36
N PRO A 34 -3.55 -15.26 -50.38
CA PRO A 34 -4.89 -14.80 -50.00
C PRO A 34 -4.93 -14.37 -48.52
N LEU A 35 -5.90 -13.52 -48.17
CA LEU A 35 -6.06 -13.04 -46.79
C LEU A 35 -6.42 -14.19 -45.82
N ASN A 36 -7.14 -15.19 -46.33
CA ASN A 36 -7.67 -16.35 -45.60
C ASN A 36 -8.61 -15.94 -44.45
N ASN A 37 -9.50 -14.98 -44.69
CA ASN A 37 -10.68 -14.73 -43.87
C ASN A 37 -11.90 -15.44 -44.46
N TYR A 38 -12.74 -16.01 -43.60
CA TYR A 38 -13.85 -16.89 -43.96
C TYR A 38 -15.15 -16.49 -43.25
N PRO A 39 -16.33 -16.92 -43.76
CA PRO A 39 -17.60 -16.75 -43.06
C PRO A 39 -17.56 -17.41 -41.67
N GLY A 40 -17.50 -16.57 -40.63
CA GLY A 40 -17.32 -16.99 -39.23
C GLY A 40 -16.20 -16.25 -38.49
N ASP A 41 -15.27 -15.59 -39.20
CA ASP A 41 -14.14 -14.87 -38.59
C ASP A 41 -14.51 -13.48 -38.01
N SER A 42 -15.78 -13.05 -38.13
CA SER A 42 -16.33 -11.86 -37.47
C SER A 42 -16.12 -11.95 -35.94
N GLY A 43 -15.52 -10.92 -35.35
CA GLY A 43 -15.02 -10.91 -33.98
C GLY A 43 -13.50 -11.15 -33.88
N THR A 44 -12.79 -11.38 -35.00
CA THR A 44 -11.33 -11.47 -34.98
C THR A 44 -10.69 -10.10 -34.75
N VAL A 45 -9.77 -10.03 -33.77
CA VAL A 45 -8.97 -8.83 -33.51
C VAL A 45 -7.76 -8.78 -34.45
N TRP A 46 -7.65 -7.70 -35.21
CA TRP A 46 -6.47 -7.36 -36.00
C TRP A 46 -5.49 -6.54 -35.15
N PHE A 47 -4.20 -6.87 -35.26
CA PHE A 47 -3.11 -6.25 -34.51
C PHE A 47 -2.09 -5.58 -35.44
N VAL A 48 -1.42 -4.54 -34.95
CA VAL A 48 -0.30 -3.89 -35.63
C VAL A 48 0.91 -4.84 -35.69
N ASP A 49 1.42 -5.11 -36.90
CA ASP A 49 2.61 -5.95 -37.10
C ASP A 49 3.91 -5.11 -37.03
N ASP A 50 4.12 -4.47 -35.88
CA ASP A 50 5.29 -3.64 -35.59
C ASP A 50 6.55 -4.53 -35.39
N PRO A 51 7.62 -4.37 -36.19
CA PRO A 51 8.85 -5.16 -36.04
C PRO A 51 9.62 -4.86 -34.74
N ASP A 52 9.53 -3.62 -34.25
CA ASP A 52 10.26 -3.12 -33.09
C ASP A 52 9.47 -3.27 -31.77
N ALA A 53 8.27 -3.84 -31.86
CA ALA A 53 7.38 -4.08 -30.73
C ALA A 53 8.08 -4.76 -29.54
N LYS A 54 7.87 -4.19 -28.35
CA LYS A 54 8.42 -4.67 -27.07
C LYS A 54 8.14 -6.17 -26.90
N LYS A 55 9.12 -6.90 -26.34
CA LYS A 55 8.99 -8.33 -26.10
C LYS A 55 8.67 -8.61 -24.63
N ASN A 56 7.81 -9.59 -24.39
CA ASN A 56 7.49 -10.07 -23.05
C ASN A 56 8.59 -11.01 -22.50
N ALA A 57 8.42 -11.52 -21.29
CA ALA A 57 9.39 -12.40 -20.63
C ALA A 57 9.65 -13.74 -21.35
N SER A 58 8.77 -14.19 -22.26
CA SER A 58 9.00 -15.36 -23.13
C SER A 58 9.59 -15.03 -24.50
N GLY A 59 9.93 -13.76 -24.75
CA GLY A 59 10.54 -13.27 -25.99
C GLY A 59 9.54 -13.01 -27.13
N ALA A 60 8.24 -13.20 -26.90
CA ALA A 60 7.20 -12.91 -27.88
C ALA A 60 6.92 -11.39 -27.95
N ARG A 61 6.65 -10.86 -29.17
CA ARG A 61 6.24 -9.46 -29.35
C ARG A 61 4.89 -9.22 -28.66
N ILE A 62 4.79 -8.13 -27.91
CA ILE A 62 3.55 -7.57 -27.38
C ILE A 62 2.90 -6.81 -28.53
N LEU A 63 1.77 -7.29 -29.04
CA LEU A 63 1.12 -6.75 -30.22
C LEU A 63 -0.01 -5.78 -29.82
N SER A 64 -0.04 -4.60 -30.44
CA SER A 64 -1.08 -3.60 -30.20
C SER A 64 -2.34 -3.92 -31.03
N PRO A 65 -3.53 -4.06 -30.42
CA PRO A 65 -4.78 -4.22 -31.17
C PRO A 65 -5.12 -2.95 -31.96
N LEU A 66 -5.65 -3.12 -33.17
CA LEU A 66 -5.94 -2.04 -34.12
C LEU A 66 -7.44 -1.97 -34.49
N ALA A 67 -8.04 -3.12 -34.80
CA ALA A 67 -9.39 -3.20 -35.31
C ALA A 67 -10.07 -4.54 -34.96
N LEU A 68 -11.40 -4.55 -34.95
CA LEU A 68 -12.20 -5.78 -34.87
C LEU A 68 -12.82 -6.06 -36.24
N GLU A 69 -12.59 -7.24 -36.82
CA GLU A 69 -13.26 -7.67 -38.04
C GLU A 69 -14.75 -7.89 -37.79
N TRP A 70 -15.61 -7.27 -38.59
CA TRP A 70 -17.06 -7.49 -38.51
C TRP A 70 -17.62 -8.24 -39.73
N GLY A 71 -16.91 -8.25 -40.85
CA GLY A 71 -17.23 -9.10 -42.01
C GLY A 71 -16.13 -9.15 -43.06
N GLY A 72 -16.23 -10.10 -43.98
CA GLY A 72 -15.35 -10.24 -45.13
C GLY A 72 -16.11 -10.07 -46.45
N GLN A 73 -15.40 -9.71 -47.52
CA GLN A 73 -15.96 -9.59 -48.86
C GLN A 73 -14.97 -10.08 -49.92
N GLU A 74 -15.48 -10.73 -50.97
CA GLU A 74 -14.71 -11.07 -52.17
C GLU A 74 -14.98 -10.05 -53.28
N LEU A 75 -13.92 -9.47 -53.83
CA LEU A 75 -13.95 -8.46 -54.87
C LEU A 75 -13.39 -9.04 -56.18
N PHE A 76 -14.21 -9.06 -57.23
CA PHE A 76 -13.85 -9.60 -58.54
C PHE A 76 -13.36 -8.50 -59.47
N GLY A 77 -12.15 -8.64 -60.01
CA GLY A 77 -11.67 -7.79 -61.10
C GLY A 77 -12.39 -8.09 -62.42
N SER A 78 -12.40 -7.12 -63.35
CA SER A 78 -13.10 -7.22 -64.65
C SER A 78 -12.61 -8.35 -65.57
N SER A 79 -11.47 -8.98 -65.27
CA SER A 79 -10.92 -10.16 -65.95
C SER A 79 -11.29 -11.51 -65.29
N GLY A 80 -12.00 -11.49 -64.16
CA GLY A 80 -12.85 -12.60 -63.68
C GLY A 80 -12.18 -13.92 -63.26
N LYS A 81 -10.87 -13.98 -62.98
CA LYS A 81 -10.16 -15.25 -62.72
C LYS A 81 -9.72 -15.54 -61.28
N VAL A 82 -9.61 -14.54 -60.40
CA VAL A 82 -9.37 -14.73 -58.95
C VAL A 82 -10.11 -13.64 -58.18
N PRO A 83 -10.90 -13.96 -57.13
CA PRO A 83 -11.43 -12.97 -56.20
C PRO A 83 -10.34 -12.45 -55.25
N MET A 84 -10.29 -11.14 -55.05
CA MET A 84 -9.52 -10.56 -53.95
C MET A 84 -10.36 -10.58 -52.67
N GLN A 85 -9.94 -11.38 -51.69
CA GLN A 85 -10.52 -11.39 -50.35
C GLN A 85 -10.08 -10.15 -49.56
N VAL A 86 -11.05 -9.47 -48.93
CA VAL A 86 -10.82 -8.39 -47.97
C VAL A 86 -11.60 -8.60 -46.69
N ALA A 87 -11.08 -8.06 -45.59
CA ALA A 87 -11.73 -7.94 -44.29
C ALA A 87 -12.15 -6.49 -44.06
N LEU A 88 -13.32 -6.30 -43.46
CA LEU A 88 -13.86 -5.03 -43.00
C LEU A 88 -13.71 -4.96 -41.48
N GLY A 89 -12.88 -4.04 -41.00
CA GLY A 89 -12.56 -3.88 -39.59
C GLY A 89 -12.99 -2.54 -39.03
N ILE A 90 -13.72 -2.52 -37.90
CA ILE A 90 -13.99 -1.29 -37.15
C ILE A 90 -12.78 -0.94 -36.28
N CYS A 91 -12.37 0.33 -36.26
CA CYS A 91 -11.25 0.80 -35.48
C CYS A 91 -11.50 0.60 -33.98
N MET A 92 -10.53 0.00 -33.27
CA MET A 92 -10.76 -0.45 -31.90
C MET A 92 -11.05 0.70 -30.93
N SER A 93 -10.48 1.89 -31.16
CA SER A 93 -10.80 3.10 -30.38
C SER A 93 -12.24 3.60 -30.60
N THR A 94 -12.82 3.34 -31.77
CA THR A 94 -14.23 3.63 -32.03
C THR A 94 -15.11 2.60 -31.32
N LEU A 95 -14.79 1.31 -31.41
CA LEU A 95 -15.51 0.25 -30.70
C LEU A 95 -15.50 0.45 -29.18
N CYS A 96 -14.35 0.81 -28.60
CA CYS A 96 -14.21 1.20 -27.19
C CYS A 96 -15.13 2.37 -26.82
N ARG A 97 -15.18 3.42 -27.65
CA ARG A 97 -16.01 4.61 -27.41
C ARG A 97 -17.51 4.32 -27.48
N GLU A 98 -17.97 3.56 -28.48
CA GLU A 98 -19.41 3.28 -28.66
C GLU A 98 -19.94 2.23 -27.65
N LEU A 99 -19.07 1.47 -26.99
CA LEU A 99 -19.43 0.49 -25.96
C LEU A 99 -19.12 0.93 -24.52
N ASP A 100 -18.49 2.10 -24.34
CA ASP A 100 -17.97 2.62 -23.05
C ASP A 100 -17.03 1.62 -22.32
N VAL A 101 -16.04 1.08 -23.06
CA VAL A 101 -15.05 0.12 -22.55
C VAL A 101 -13.62 0.48 -22.95
N GLU A 102 -12.65 0.12 -22.10
CA GLU A 102 -11.21 0.33 -22.35
C GLU A 102 -10.47 -0.99 -22.63
N LEU A 103 -9.41 -0.94 -23.45
CA LEU A 103 -8.55 -2.10 -23.72
C LEU A 103 -7.53 -2.32 -22.60
N ILE A 104 -7.90 -3.19 -21.67
CA ILE A 104 -6.99 -3.71 -20.63
C ILE A 104 -5.90 -4.56 -21.30
N GLY A 105 -4.68 -4.03 -21.39
CA GLY A 105 -3.56 -4.60 -22.17
C GLY A 105 -2.81 -5.77 -21.52
N ASP A 106 -3.08 -6.04 -20.25
CA ASP A 106 -2.64 -7.22 -19.48
C ASP A 106 -3.66 -7.46 -18.36
N TRP A 107 -3.78 -8.67 -17.82
CA TRP A 107 -4.79 -9.00 -16.80
C TRP A 107 -4.62 -8.26 -15.46
N ASN A 108 -3.49 -7.56 -15.26
CA ASN A 108 -3.27 -6.62 -14.16
C ASN A 108 -3.29 -5.13 -14.59
N ALA A 109 -3.38 -4.82 -15.87
CA ALA A 109 -3.40 -3.44 -16.39
C ALA A 109 -4.79 -2.79 -16.26
N GLY A 110 -5.28 -2.70 -15.03
CA GLY A 110 -6.61 -2.19 -14.69
C GLY A 110 -6.92 -2.20 -13.18
N HIS A 111 -6.12 -2.90 -12.38
CA HIS A 111 -6.14 -2.77 -10.92
C HIS A 111 -5.03 -1.81 -10.47
N THR A 112 -5.38 -0.54 -10.33
CA THR A 112 -4.66 0.34 -9.39
C THR A 112 -5.15 0.04 -7.97
N GLU A 113 -4.27 0.13 -6.98
CA GLU A 113 -4.53 -0.35 -5.61
C GLU A 113 -4.85 0.82 -4.65
N TYR A 114 -6.11 0.87 -4.19
CA TYR A 114 -6.59 1.57 -2.97
C TYR A 114 -6.15 3.06 -2.85
N TRP A 115 -5.72 3.52 -1.66
CA TRP A 115 -5.03 4.81 -1.45
C TRP A 115 -3.55 4.80 -1.93
N GLY A 116 -3.14 3.70 -2.55
CA GLY A 116 -1.91 2.96 -2.24
C GLY A 116 -0.68 3.33 -3.07
N GLU A 117 -0.55 4.60 -3.46
CA GLU A 117 0.71 5.15 -3.96
C GLU A 117 1.01 6.57 -3.43
N TRP A 118 -0.01 7.32 -2.98
CA TRP A 118 0.14 8.74 -2.57
C TRP A 118 -0.32 9.04 -1.14
N GLY A 119 -1.29 8.31 -0.60
CA GLY A 119 -1.98 8.64 0.65
C GLY A 119 -1.10 8.52 1.89
N HIS A 120 -0.93 7.28 2.37
CA HIS A 120 -0.11 6.93 3.54
C HIS A 120 1.33 7.41 3.35
N VAL A 121 1.87 7.26 2.13
CA VAL A 121 3.16 7.78 1.66
C VAL A 121 3.39 9.23 2.07
N LYS A 122 2.51 10.17 1.68
CA LYS A 122 2.71 11.58 2.00
C LYS A 122 2.45 11.88 3.47
N ILE A 123 1.47 11.21 4.10
CA ILE A 123 1.19 11.36 5.54
C ILE A 123 2.43 10.98 6.37
N GLY A 124 3.06 9.85 6.07
CA GLY A 124 4.28 9.38 6.72
C GLY A 124 5.47 10.31 6.48
N ALA A 125 5.74 10.68 5.23
CA ALA A 125 6.86 11.57 4.90
C ALA A 125 6.68 13.00 5.46
N TYR A 126 5.44 13.52 5.52
CA TYR A 126 5.15 14.86 6.06
C TYR A 126 5.18 14.89 7.60
N ALA A 127 4.75 13.82 8.27
CA ALA A 127 4.73 13.74 9.73
C ALA A 127 6.12 13.82 10.38
N THR A 128 7.21 13.51 9.66
CA THR A 128 8.58 13.63 10.19
C THR A 128 8.93 15.09 10.51
N GLY A 129 8.48 16.03 9.68
CA GLY A 129 8.61 17.48 9.88
C GLY A 129 7.66 18.07 10.93
N LEU A 130 6.74 17.27 11.49
CA LEU A 130 5.78 17.68 12.52
C LEU A 130 6.18 17.21 13.94
N ILE A 131 7.37 16.63 14.10
CA ILE A 131 7.90 16.15 15.39
C ILE A 131 8.39 17.34 16.21
N ASP A 132 8.03 17.38 17.50
CA ASP A 132 8.44 18.42 18.45
C ASP A 132 9.97 18.54 18.56
N ALA A 133 10.50 19.76 18.40
CA ALA A 133 11.92 20.08 18.50
C ALA A 133 12.56 19.73 19.86
N LYS A 134 11.75 19.49 20.91
CA LYS A 134 12.19 18.92 22.19
C LYS A 134 12.69 17.47 22.09
N LEU A 135 12.42 16.77 20.98
CA LEU A 135 12.81 15.38 20.73
C LEU A 135 13.78 15.31 19.52
N PRO A 136 14.97 15.93 19.60
CA PRO A 136 15.83 16.17 18.44
C PRO A 136 16.43 14.89 17.85
N LYS A 137 16.65 13.83 18.64
CA LYS A 137 17.14 12.54 18.10
C LYS A 137 16.03 11.79 17.38
N LEU A 138 14.78 11.87 17.83
CA LEU A 138 13.63 11.36 17.09
C LEU A 138 13.48 12.11 15.76
N ALA A 139 13.38 13.45 15.81
CA ALA A 139 13.20 14.28 14.62
C ALA A 139 14.29 14.00 13.57
N THR A 140 15.57 14.02 13.97
CA THR A 140 16.71 13.75 13.07
C THR A 140 16.68 12.33 12.51
N MET A 141 16.28 11.32 13.30
CA MET A 141 16.23 9.93 12.85
C MET A 141 15.07 9.69 11.87
N MET A 142 13.92 10.33 12.09
CA MET A 142 12.74 10.18 11.24
C MET A 142 12.89 10.96 9.93
N ASP A 143 13.41 12.19 9.97
CA ASP A 143 13.80 12.98 8.79
C ASP A 143 14.80 12.23 7.90
N ALA A 144 15.87 11.68 8.49
CA ALA A 144 16.86 10.86 7.79
C ALA A 144 16.31 9.54 7.20
N ASN A 145 15.05 9.19 7.46
CA ASN A 145 14.35 8.04 6.89
C ASN A 145 13.02 8.42 6.21
N ALA A 146 12.77 9.70 5.91
CA ALA A 146 11.51 10.15 5.31
C ALA A 146 11.23 9.47 3.94
N ASP A 147 12.28 9.18 3.16
CA ASP A 147 12.23 8.45 1.88
C ASP A 147 12.29 6.91 2.00
N ASN A 148 12.42 6.39 3.23
CA ASN A 148 12.12 5.00 3.56
C ASN A 148 10.68 4.86 4.08
N ILE A 149 10.16 5.87 4.78
CA ILE A 149 8.81 5.90 5.33
C ILE A 149 7.77 6.14 4.23
N GLY A 150 8.02 7.11 3.35
CA GLY A 150 7.20 7.46 2.20
C GLY A 150 8.08 7.92 1.03
N LEU A 151 7.56 8.83 0.20
CA LEU A 151 8.25 9.37 -0.97
C LEU A 151 8.49 10.88 -0.79
N ASP A 152 9.74 11.29 -0.97
CA ASP A 152 10.16 12.70 -1.09
C ASP A 152 9.48 13.36 -2.30
N ASP A 153 9.16 14.65 -2.22
CA ASP A 153 8.51 15.39 -3.32
C ASP A 153 9.33 15.37 -4.62
N LYS A 154 10.65 15.14 -4.52
CA LYS A 154 11.56 14.95 -5.67
C LYS A 154 11.32 13.64 -6.42
N LEU A 155 10.75 12.63 -5.78
CA LEU A 155 10.43 11.33 -6.39
C LEU A 155 9.08 11.36 -7.11
N LEU A 156 8.18 12.29 -6.77
CA LEU A 156 6.83 12.45 -7.36
C LEU A 156 6.83 12.84 -8.86
N VAL A 157 7.98 12.89 -9.52
CA VAL A 157 8.14 13.29 -10.92
C VAL A 157 8.00 12.10 -11.87
N ASP A 158 8.80 11.04 -11.68
CA ASP A 158 8.94 9.88 -12.58
C ASP A 158 8.30 8.60 -12.01
N LEU A 159 7.00 8.68 -11.75
CA LEU A 159 6.23 7.68 -11.01
C LEU A 159 5.93 6.43 -11.86
N LYS A 160 6.04 5.25 -11.23
CA LYS A 160 5.89 3.93 -11.85
C LYS A 160 5.29 2.94 -10.84
N PRO A 161 4.29 2.12 -11.23
CA PRO A 161 3.68 1.15 -10.34
C PRO A 161 4.70 0.27 -9.62
N TYR A 162 4.47 0.02 -8.33
CA TYR A 162 5.35 -0.77 -7.47
C TYR A 162 5.69 -2.14 -8.11
N GLN A 163 7.00 -2.44 -8.20
CA GLN A 163 7.50 -3.65 -8.82
C GLN A 163 7.69 -4.73 -7.76
N ARG A 164 6.92 -5.81 -7.82
CA ARG A 164 7.02 -6.94 -6.86
C ARG A 164 8.47 -7.44 -6.77
N GLY A 165 9.07 -7.28 -5.59
CA GLY A 165 10.47 -7.65 -5.32
C GLY A 165 11.44 -6.47 -5.16
N THR A 166 10.99 -5.22 -5.32
CA THR A 166 11.73 -4.04 -4.84
C THR A 166 11.38 -3.72 -3.38
N PHE A 167 12.02 -2.70 -2.80
CA PHE A 167 11.58 -2.11 -1.53
C PHE A 167 10.19 -1.47 -1.67
N SER A 168 9.36 -1.63 -0.65
CA SER A 168 8.10 -0.90 -0.47
C SER A 168 8.33 0.22 0.56
N PRO A 169 7.86 1.46 0.31
CA PRO A 169 7.80 2.48 1.35
C PRO A 169 7.07 1.93 2.58
N LEU A 170 7.58 2.20 3.78
CA LEU A 170 7.08 1.56 4.99
C LEU A 170 5.58 1.85 5.24
N ALA A 171 5.09 3.01 4.83
CA ALA A 171 3.69 3.39 4.92
C ALA A 171 2.74 2.60 4.01
N ASP A 172 3.25 1.83 3.04
CA ASP A 172 2.46 0.99 2.13
C ASP A 172 2.67 -0.53 2.35
N VAL A 173 3.61 -0.91 3.24
CA VAL A 173 3.96 -2.32 3.51
C VAL A 173 2.77 -3.17 3.96
N ALA A 174 1.84 -2.58 4.70
CA ALA A 174 0.64 -3.29 5.16
C ALA A 174 -0.21 -3.78 3.96
N ASP A 175 -0.36 -2.95 2.93
CA ASP A 175 -1.18 -3.23 1.75
C ASP A 175 -0.38 -4.02 0.69
N LEU A 176 0.79 -3.49 0.28
CA LEU A 176 1.61 -4.05 -0.81
C LEU A 176 2.31 -5.37 -0.46
N VAL A 177 2.44 -5.70 0.83
CA VAL A 177 3.18 -6.89 1.31
C VAL A 177 2.35 -7.73 2.28
N TRP A 178 1.82 -7.14 3.35
CA TRP A 178 1.20 -7.92 4.42
C TRP A 178 -0.19 -8.44 4.06
N ARG A 179 -1.02 -7.69 3.33
CA ARG A 179 -2.32 -8.16 2.82
C ARG A 179 -2.25 -9.49 2.07
N PHE A 180 -1.12 -9.73 1.37
CA PHE A 180 -0.86 -10.97 0.63
C PHE A 180 -0.09 -12.05 1.42
N THR A 181 0.50 -11.73 2.57
CA THR A 181 1.39 -12.63 3.34
C THR A 181 0.96 -12.87 4.79
N ARG A 182 -0.02 -12.12 5.30
CA ARG A 182 -0.50 -12.08 6.69
C ARG A 182 -2.02 -11.90 6.72
N HIS A 183 -2.78 -12.96 6.44
CA HIS A 183 -4.25 -12.91 6.40
C HIS A 183 -4.91 -12.42 7.72
N THR A 184 -4.22 -12.45 8.85
CA THR A 184 -4.71 -11.90 10.13
C THR A 184 -4.66 -10.37 10.21
N ASP A 185 -4.08 -9.67 9.22
CA ASP A 185 -4.02 -8.21 9.20
C ASP A 185 -5.22 -7.55 8.50
N GLU A 186 -6.02 -8.28 7.71
CA GLU A 186 -7.13 -7.70 6.92
C GLU A 186 -8.14 -6.91 7.77
N SER A 187 -8.44 -7.38 8.98
CA SER A 187 -9.37 -6.70 9.91
C SER A 187 -8.78 -5.45 10.58
N ASN A 188 -7.50 -5.14 10.35
CA ASN A 188 -6.81 -4.01 10.98
C ASN A 188 -6.83 -2.71 10.15
N HIS A 189 -7.33 -2.75 8.91
CA HIS A 189 -7.31 -1.63 7.96
C HIS A 189 -8.55 -0.74 8.07
N PHE A 190 -9.52 -1.11 8.91
CA PHE A 190 -10.79 -0.40 9.09
C PHE A 190 -11.37 -0.57 10.51
N ALA A 191 -12.43 0.18 10.81
CA ALA A 191 -13.26 0.07 12.01
C ALA A 191 -14.67 0.61 11.70
N ASP A 192 -15.70 -0.23 11.63
CA ASP A 192 -17.06 0.20 11.23
C ASP A 192 -17.79 0.87 12.41
N MET A 193 -17.39 2.10 12.72
CA MET A 193 -17.74 2.78 13.95
C MET A 193 -19.06 3.57 13.91
N ASP A 194 -19.67 3.77 12.73
CA ASP A 194 -20.84 4.62 12.50
C ASP A 194 -22.20 3.89 12.46
N LYS A 195 -22.20 2.57 12.65
CA LYS A 195 -23.40 1.72 12.66
C LYS A 195 -24.16 1.86 13.99
N PRO A 196 -25.50 2.02 14.01
CA PRO A 196 -26.24 2.09 15.27
C PRO A 196 -26.27 0.74 16.01
N GLY A 197 -25.93 0.76 17.30
CA GLY A 197 -26.06 -0.35 18.24
C GLY A 197 -27.51 -0.62 18.69
N ARG A 198 -27.69 -1.62 19.56
CA ARG A 198 -29.03 -2.01 20.08
C ARG A 198 -29.73 -0.93 20.90
N ASP A 199 -28.97 0.01 21.47
CA ASP A 199 -29.45 1.18 22.20
C ASP A 199 -29.50 2.46 21.32
N GLY A 200 -29.19 2.33 20.03
CA GLY A 200 -29.09 3.43 19.07
C GLY A 200 -27.75 4.15 19.04
N LYS A 201 -26.79 3.84 19.93
CA LYS A 201 -25.46 4.47 19.93
C LYS A 201 -24.50 3.80 18.96
N THR A 202 -23.64 4.59 18.34
CA THR A 202 -22.55 4.10 17.50
C THR A 202 -21.28 3.87 18.33
N LEU A 203 -20.27 3.17 17.79
CA LEU A 203 -18.96 3.08 18.44
C LEU A 203 -18.27 4.44 18.57
N LEU A 204 -18.54 5.39 17.64
CA LEU A 204 -18.07 6.78 17.75
C LEU A 204 -18.63 7.45 19.01
N ASP A 205 -19.92 7.25 19.32
CA ASP A 205 -20.58 7.78 20.52
C ASP A 205 -20.05 7.12 21.79
N LEU A 206 -19.98 5.78 21.80
CA LEU A 206 -19.47 5.03 22.96
C LEU A 206 -18.04 5.46 23.32
N CYS A 207 -17.17 5.68 22.33
CA CYS A 207 -15.81 6.16 22.58
C CYS A 207 -15.73 7.66 22.91
N ALA A 208 -16.75 8.46 22.55
CA ALA A 208 -16.86 9.86 22.97
C ALA A 208 -17.33 10.00 24.43
N GLU A 209 -18.20 9.10 24.90
CA GLU A 209 -18.65 9.04 26.29
C GLU A 209 -17.54 8.62 27.26
N SER A 210 -16.62 7.75 26.83
CA SER A 210 -15.51 7.29 27.65
C SER A 210 -14.35 6.74 26.82
N THR A 211 -13.13 7.22 27.10
CA THR A 211 -11.89 6.64 26.55
C THR A 211 -11.66 5.20 27.01
N ARG A 212 -12.30 4.76 28.10
CA ARG A 212 -12.28 3.36 28.56
C ARG A 212 -13.10 2.42 27.67
N ASN A 213 -13.92 2.95 26.77
CA ASN A 213 -14.63 2.16 25.77
C ASN A 213 -13.75 1.87 24.53
N VAL A 214 -12.53 2.43 24.46
CA VAL A 214 -11.45 1.90 23.62
C VAL A 214 -10.88 0.67 24.33
N ASP A 215 -11.53 -0.46 24.08
CA ASP A 215 -11.34 -1.74 24.78
C ASP A 215 -11.74 -2.91 23.86
N PRO A 216 -10.92 -3.97 23.70
CA PRO A 216 -11.26 -5.09 22.82
C PRO A 216 -12.55 -5.79 23.20
N LYS A 217 -12.91 -5.86 24.49
CA LYS A 217 -14.15 -6.51 24.92
C LYS A 217 -15.36 -5.65 24.55
N VAL A 218 -15.32 -4.35 24.84
CA VAL A 218 -16.43 -3.42 24.54
C VAL A 218 -16.73 -3.40 23.04
N TRP A 219 -15.70 -3.43 22.19
CA TRP A 219 -15.87 -3.46 20.74
C TRP A 219 -16.40 -4.81 20.26
N ASN A 220 -15.90 -5.94 20.78
CA ASN A 220 -16.44 -7.27 20.46
C ASN A 220 -17.92 -7.40 20.88
N ASP A 221 -18.27 -6.98 22.10
CA ASP A 221 -19.64 -6.97 22.63
C ASP A 221 -20.58 -6.13 21.73
N TYR A 222 -20.12 -4.97 21.27
CA TYR A 222 -20.87 -4.10 20.35
C TYR A 222 -21.10 -4.76 18.99
N TYR A 223 -20.05 -5.30 18.35
CA TYR A 223 -20.17 -5.91 17.02
C TYR A 223 -21.06 -7.17 17.08
N GLU A 224 -20.96 -7.97 18.14
CA GLU A 224 -21.90 -9.07 18.41
C GLU A 224 -23.33 -8.57 18.68
N GLY A 225 -23.44 -7.41 19.32
CA GLY A 225 -24.68 -6.65 19.47
C GLY A 225 -25.41 -6.42 18.16
N ILE A 226 -24.70 -5.97 17.13
CA ILE A 226 -25.25 -5.66 15.80
C ILE A 226 -25.20 -6.84 14.79
N GLY A 227 -24.71 -8.01 15.20
CA GLY A 227 -24.62 -9.20 14.35
C GLY A 227 -23.51 -9.12 13.30
N GLU A 228 -22.40 -8.45 13.60
CA GLU A 228 -21.29 -8.24 12.68
C GLU A 228 -20.12 -9.21 12.96
N ASP A 229 -19.83 -10.06 11.97
CA ASP A 229 -18.71 -11.00 11.99
C ASP A 229 -17.39 -10.31 11.54
N ARG A 230 -17.47 -9.35 10.62
CA ARG A 230 -16.32 -8.60 10.08
C ARG A 230 -15.98 -7.43 11.02
N ARG A 231 -15.30 -7.72 12.12
CA ARG A 231 -15.00 -6.76 13.20
C ARG A 231 -13.72 -5.97 12.93
N GLY A 232 -13.86 -4.72 12.46
CA GLY A 232 -12.73 -3.82 12.25
C GLY A 232 -12.01 -3.42 13.55
N ALA A 233 -10.67 -3.47 13.52
CA ALA A 233 -9.78 -3.49 14.69
C ALA A 233 -8.71 -2.38 14.70
N LEU A 234 -8.72 -1.47 13.73
CA LEU A 234 -7.64 -0.53 13.41
C LEU A 234 -6.97 0.17 14.62
N PRO A 235 -7.68 0.79 15.59
CA PRO A 235 -7.01 1.45 16.72
C PRO A 235 -6.21 0.46 17.60
N PHE A 236 -6.65 -0.80 17.69
CA PHE A 236 -5.92 -1.86 18.39
C PHE A 236 -4.74 -2.38 17.58
N ARG A 237 -4.69 -2.17 16.26
CA ARG A 237 -3.47 -2.42 15.47
C ARG A 237 -2.42 -1.34 15.74
N VAL A 238 -2.83 -0.08 15.82
CA VAL A 238 -1.94 1.01 16.26
C VAL A 238 -1.43 0.76 17.68
N TRP A 239 -2.27 0.26 18.59
CA TRP A 239 -1.83 -0.21 19.93
C TRP A 239 -0.76 -1.32 19.82
N GLN A 240 -1.03 -2.41 19.10
CA GLN A 240 -0.07 -3.52 18.91
C GLN A 240 1.31 -3.03 18.45
N ILE A 241 1.35 -2.10 17.51
CA ILE A 241 2.61 -1.57 16.96
C ILE A 241 3.25 -0.56 17.92
N PHE A 242 2.44 0.26 18.62
CA PHE A 242 2.93 1.21 19.64
C PHE A 242 3.69 0.51 20.77
N ASP A 243 3.13 -0.55 21.35
CA ASP A 243 3.76 -1.23 22.49
C ASP A 243 5.10 -1.91 22.06
N GLU A 244 5.20 -2.45 20.84
CA GLU A 244 6.48 -2.92 20.28
C GLU A 244 7.45 -1.75 19.98
N MET A 245 6.96 -0.59 19.49
CA MET A 245 7.78 0.63 19.31
C MET A 245 8.37 1.14 20.64
N VAL A 246 7.63 1.09 21.74
CA VAL A 246 8.12 1.46 23.08
C VAL A 246 9.28 0.54 23.50
N GLU A 247 9.11 -0.77 23.34
CA GLU A 247 10.17 -1.75 23.61
C GLU A 247 11.40 -1.53 22.70
N TYR A 248 11.20 -1.21 21.42
CA TYR A 248 12.31 -0.93 20.50
C TYR A 248 13.06 0.36 20.87
N ALA A 249 12.36 1.42 21.26
CA ALA A 249 12.97 2.65 21.76
C ALA A 249 13.78 2.39 23.05
N ALA A 250 13.20 1.64 24.00
CA ALA A 250 13.83 1.28 25.27
C ALA A 250 15.07 0.39 25.11
N ALA A 251 15.02 -0.57 24.18
CA ALA A 251 16.12 -1.48 23.85
C ALA A 251 17.18 -0.87 22.90
N ASN A 252 17.03 0.40 22.48
CA ASN A 252 17.88 1.06 21.48
C ASN A 252 17.90 0.35 20.10
N LYS A 253 16.82 -0.37 19.78
CA LYS A 253 16.55 -1.06 18.51
C LYS A 253 16.03 -0.07 17.46
N LYS A 254 16.92 0.81 16.97
CA LYS A 254 16.51 1.97 16.15
C LYS A 254 16.04 1.60 14.73
N LEU A 255 16.56 0.51 14.14
CA LEU A 255 16.08 -0.03 12.85
C LEU A 255 14.63 -0.51 12.99
N GLU A 256 14.36 -1.30 14.02
CA GLU A 256 13.04 -1.85 14.31
C GLU A 256 12.03 -0.76 14.67
N PHE A 257 12.47 0.27 15.42
CA PHE A 257 11.65 1.46 15.69
C PHE A 257 11.26 2.19 14.40
N VAL A 258 12.21 2.49 13.49
CA VAL A 258 11.89 3.19 12.23
C VAL A 258 10.98 2.35 11.33
N CYS A 259 11.24 1.05 11.23
CA CYS A 259 10.40 0.13 10.46
C CYS A 259 8.95 0.13 10.99
N ALA A 260 8.78 0.00 12.31
CA ALA A 260 7.47 0.06 12.96
C ALA A 260 6.79 1.43 12.86
N ALA A 261 7.55 2.52 13.01
CA ALA A 261 7.06 3.89 12.89
C ALA A 261 6.56 4.19 11.47
N GLY A 262 7.27 3.73 10.45
CA GLY A 262 6.81 3.85 9.07
C GLY A 262 5.56 3.01 8.79
N ILE A 263 5.50 1.77 9.29
CA ILE A 263 4.34 0.89 9.09
C ILE A 263 3.09 1.41 9.82
N VAL A 264 3.21 2.00 11.01
CA VAL A 264 2.05 2.59 11.71
C VAL A 264 1.50 3.84 11.01
N ALA A 265 2.25 4.44 10.08
CA ALA A 265 1.73 5.49 9.21
C ALA A 265 0.61 5.00 8.28
N HIS A 266 0.60 3.71 7.91
CA HIS A 266 -0.46 3.11 7.11
C HIS A 266 -1.82 3.25 7.80
N TYR A 267 -1.96 2.60 8.96
CA TYR A 267 -3.20 2.54 9.75
C TYR A 267 -3.63 3.92 10.29
N ILE A 268 -2.71 4.87 10.47
CA ILE A 268 -3.07 6.27 10.82
C ILE A 268 -3.53 7.07 9.58
N GLY A 269 -3.09 6.67 8.37
CA GLY A 269 -3.71 7.07 7.11
C GLY A 269 -5.14 6.54 7.00
N ASP A 270 -5.39 5.26 7.27
CA ASP A 270 -6.74 4.68 7.33
C ASP A 270 -7.63 5.42 8.36
N ALA A 271 -7.09 5.79 9.52
CA ALA A 271 -7.84 6.58 10.52
C ALA A 271 -8.15 8.02 10.09
N CYS A 272 -7.48 8.56 9.07
CA CYS A 272 -7.83 9.84 8.45
C CYS A 272 -8.84 9.68 7.29
N GLN A 273 -9.39 8.47 7.12
CA GLN A 273 -10.20 8.05 5.99
C GLN A 273 -11.66 7.74 6.42
N PRO A 274 -12.69 8.48 5.94
CA PRO A 274 -14.07 8.30 6.41
C PRO A 274 -14.71 6.93 6.11
N LEU A 275 -14.45 6.34 4.94
CA LEU A 275 -14.98 5.06 4.50
C LEU A 275 -14.34 3.87 5.22
N HIS A 276 -13.10 3.98 5.70
CA HIS A 276 -12.47 2.99 6.59
C HIS A 276 -13.00 3.07 8.04
N ILE A 277 -13.83 4.08 8.37
CA ILE A 277 -14.45 4.27 9.69
C ILE A 277 -15.95 3.86 9.65
N SER A 278 -16.42 3.31 8.53
CA SER A 278 -17.85 3.32 8.18
C SER A 278 -18.31 2.05 7.50
N GLN A 279 -19.51 1.59 7.90
CA GLN A 279 -20.23 0.52 7.22
C GLN A 279 -20.47 0.80 5.72
N PHE A 280 -20.41 2.07 5.31
CA PHE A 280 -20.59 2.52 3.93
C PHE A 280 -19.29 2.46 3.09
N HIS A 281 -18.28 1.70 3.53
CA HIS A 281 -17.09 1.32 2.76
C HIS A 281 -17.42 0.93 1.30
N HIS A 282 -18.47 0.13 1.09
CA HIS A 282 -18.97 -0.26 -0.23
C HIS A 282 -20.24 0.49 -0.67
N GLY A 283 -20.45 1.71 -0.18
CA GLY A 283 -21.62 2.52 -0.50
C GLY A 283 -22.90 2.04 0.18
N LEU A 284 -24.05 2.29 -0.45
CA LEU A 284 -25.38 1.98 0.11
C LEU A 284 -25.82 0.52 -0.06
N ASP A 285 -25.42 -0.12 -1.16
CA ASP A 285 -25.67 -1.55 -1.39
C ASP A 285 -24.37 -2.20 -1.92
N PRO A 286 -23.71 -3.08 -1.14
CA PRO A 286 -22.51 -3.78 -1.58
C PRO A 286 -22.77 -4.82 -2.69
N ASN A 287 -24.04 -5.16 -2.96
CA ASN A 287 -24.41 -6.11 -4.02
C ASN A 287 -24.50 -5.43 -5.39
N ASP A 288 -24.77 -4.12 -5.43
CA ASP A 288 -24.77 -3.35 -6.68
C ASP A 288 -23.34 -2.96 -7.08
N LYS A 289 -22.88 -3.53 -8.20
CA LYS A 289 -21.51 -3.37 -8.71
C LYS A 289 -21.18 -1.96 -9.24
N ALA A 290 -22.16 -1.07 -9.39
CA ALA A 290 -21.93 0.34 -9.66
C ALA A 290 -21.72 1.12 -8.34
N HIS A 291 -22.56 0.87 -7.33
CA HIS A 291 -22.48 1.55 -6.03
C HIS A 291 -21.30 1.06 -5.15
N ALA A 292 -20.97 -0.23 -5.21
CA ALA A 292 -19.84 -0.84 -4.49
C ALA A 292 -18.45 -0.28 -4.85
N LYS A 293 -18.35 0.55 -5.90
CA LYS A 293 -17.10 1.18 -6.37
C LYS A 293 -16.73 2.49 -5.66
N VAL A 294 -17.58 3.04 -4.78
CA VAL A 294 -17.37 4.37 -4.18
C VAL A 294 -15.97 4.53 -3.58
N HIS A 295 -15.49 3.55 -2.81
CA HIS A 295 -14.15 3.46 -2.23
C HIS A 295 -13.06 3.56 -3.31
N SER A 296 -12.97 2.59 -4.23
CA SER A 296 -11.94 2.60 -5.29
C SER A 296 -12.00 3.83 -6.24
N VAL A 297 -13.17 4.46 -6.43
CA VAL A 297 -13.25 5.70 -7.24
C VAL A 297 -12.81 6.93 -6.44
N TYR A 298 -13.26 7.06 -5.18
CA TYR A 298 -12.87 8.15 -4.27
C TYR A 298 -11.38 8.12 -3.95
N GLU A 299 -10.79 6.93 -3.84
CA GLU A 299 -9.46 6.73 -3.30
C GLU A 299 -8.46 6.54 -4.43
N THR A 300 -8.68 5.53 -5.27
CA THR A 300 -7.72 5.17 -6.31
C THR A 300 -7.84 6.06 -7.53
N THR A 301 -9.06 6.28 -8.02
CA THR A 301 -9.28 7.00 -9.29
C THR A 301 -9.13 8.52 -9.11
N MET A 302 -9.70 9.09 -8.05
CA MET A 302 -9.63 10.53 -7.80
C MET A 302 -8.25 10.97 -7.29
N ILE A 303 -7.63 10.26 -6.34
CA ILE A 303 -6.28 10.62 -5.85
C ILE A 303 -5.22 10.25 -6.89
N GLY A 304 -5.39 9.18 -7.67
CA GLY A 304 -4.52 8.90 -8.82
C GLY A 304 -4.51 10.03 -9.86
N ARG A 305 -5.64 10.74 -10.05
CA ARG A 305 -5.76 11.90 -10.96
C ARG A 305 -5.26 13.21 -10.35
N HIS A 306 -5.64 13.50 -9.11
CA HIS A 306 -5.48 14.81 -8.48
C HIS A 306 -4.45 14.85 -7.33
N GLY A 307 -3.78 13.73 -7.05
CA GLY A 307 -2.87 13.55 -5.91
C GLY A 307 -1.73 14.58 -5.87
N LYS A 308 -1.20 15.00 -7.02
CA LYS A 308 -0.16 16.04 -7.08
C LYS A 308 -0.62 17.41 -6.61
N ASP A 309 -1.93 17.70 -6.61
CA ASP A 309 -2.48 18.93 -6.03
C ASP A 309 -2.93 18.70 -4.59
N LEU A 310 -3.51 17.55 -4.26
CA LEU A 310 -3.82 17.16 -2.88
C LEU A 310 -2.58 17.22 -1.97
N ILE A 311 -1.44 16.69 -2.45
CA ILE A 311 -0.15 16.71 -1.74
C ILE A 311 0.31 18.14 -1.38
N LYS A 312 0.04 19.12 -2.23
CA LYS A 312 0.36 20.55 -1.97
C LYS A 312 -0.61 21.18 -0.97
N MET A 313 -1.85 20.71 -0.92
CA MET A 313 -2.89 21.25 -0.04
C MET A 313 -2.77 20.77 1.41
N ILE A 314 -2.13 19.62 1.68
CA ILE A 314 -2.02 19.05 3.04
C ILE A 314 -1.30 20.01 4.02
N PRO A 315 -0.17 20.66 3.70
CA PRO A 315 0.48 21.58 4.63
C PRO A 315 -0.31 22.87 4.87
N ASP A 316 -0.97 23.40 3.83
CA ASP A 316 -1.73 24.66 3.89
C ASP A 316 -3.16 24.49 4.43
N ALA A 317 -3.61 23.25 4.63
CA ALA A 317 -4.90 22.94 5.22
C ALA A 317 -5.03 23.54 6.64
N ARG A 318 -6.27 23.78 7.07
CA ARG A 318 -6.56 24.36 8.39
C ARG A 318 -7.24 23.36 9.30
N THR A 319 -6.46 22.67 10.12
CA THR A 319 -6.97 21.96 11.29
C THR A 319 -6.43 22.50 12.60
N SER A 320 -7.14 22.21 13.69
CA SER A 320 -6.67 22.39 15.06
C SER A 320 -5.33 21.69 15.31
N ASP A 321 -4.63 22.09 16.36
CA ASP A 321 -3.45 21.36 16.82
C ASP A 321 -3.88 20.04 17.50
N VAL A 322 -3.08 18.99 17.29
CA VAL A 322 -3.26 17.71 17.97
C VAL A 322 -2.36 17.70 19.19
N ALA A 323 -2.95 17.60 20.38
CA ALA A 323 -2.23 17.65 21.65
C ALA A 323 -1.23 16.49 21.81
N GLU A 324 -0.18 16.71 22.61
CA GLU A 324 0.73 15.67 23.08
C GLU A 324 -0.06 14.55 23.79
N ILE A 325 0.14 13.30 23.38
CA ILE A 325 -0.51 12.15 24.02
C ILE A 325 0.09 11.98 25.43
N VAL A 326 -0.75 12.04 26.46
CA VAL A 326 -0.39 12.06 27.90
C VAL A 326 0.77 13.04 28.19
N PRO A 327 0.50 14.37 28.23
CA PRO A 327 1.52 15.37 28.51
C PRO A 327 2.12 15.18 29.91
N GLY A 328 3.45 15.08 29.99
CA GLY A 328 4.16 14.93 31.27
C GLY A 328 3.97 13.59 32.02
N GLY A 329 3.22 12.64 31.46
CA GLY A 329 3.10 11.27 31.98
C GLY A 329 3.87 10.25 31.13
N THR A 330 3.60 8.96 31.35
CA THR A 330 4.08 7.86 30.51
C THR A 330 2.94 7.38 29.61
N PRO A 331 2.97 7.64 28.29
CA PRO A 331 1.94 7.13 27.37
C PRO A 331 1.94 5.60 27.26
N THR A 332 0.76 5.03 27.03
CA THR A 332 0.53 3.60 26.74
C THR A 332 -0.03 3.41 25.33
N GLY A 333 -0.01 2.17 24.81
CA GLY A 333 -0.69 1.84 23.57
C GLY A 333 -2.22 2.08 23.61
N ARG A 334 -2.85 2.08 24.80
CA ARG A 334 -4.25 2.51 24.97
C ARG A 334 -4.42 3.99 24.64
N ASP A 335 -3.51 4.84 25.10
CA ASP A 335 -3.55 6.28 24.82
C ASP A 335 -3.30 6.57 23.33
N ALA A 336 -2.47 5.76 22.67
CA ALA A 336 -2.30 5.81 21.21
C ALA A 336 -3.59 5.40 20.47
N ALA A 337 -4.25 4.30 20.88
CA ALA A 337 -5.54 3.89 20.31
C ALA A 337 -6.64 4.94 20.54
N VAL A 338 -6.68 5.57 21.72
CA VAL A 338 -7.59 6.70 22.04
C VAL A 338 -7.30 7.91 21.14
N ALA A 339 -6.03 8.24 20.89
CA ALA A 339 -5.68 9.33 19.97
C ALA A 339 -6.09 9.02 18.51
N VAL A 340 -6.03 7.76 18.09
CA VAL A 340 -6.53 7.30 16.79
C VAL A 340 -8.06 7.37 16.71
N VAL A 341 -8.79 6.94 17.73
CA VAL A 341 -10.26 7.10 17.76
C VAL A 341 -10.66 8.58 17.78
N ALA A 342 -9.93 9.43 18.49
CA ALA A 342 -10.13 10.87 18.46
C ALA A 342 -9.79 11.49 17.09
N LEU A 343 -8.88 10.90 16.31
CA LEU A 343 -8.67 11.24 14.89
C LEU A 343 -9.87 10.81 14.05
N MET A 344 -10.33 9.55 14.17
CA MET A 344 -11.48 9.02 13.44
C MET A 344 -12.76 9.85 13.67
N GLN A 345 -13.02 10.28 14.91
CA GLN A 345 -14.12 11.18 15.25
C GLN A 345 -13.99 12.55 14.55
N ARG A 346 -12.77 13.12 14.43
CA ARG A 346 -12.54 14.35 13.64
C ARG A 346 -12.70 14.11 12.14
N THR A 347 -12.24 12.97 11.63
CA THR A 347 -12.37 12.53 10.24
C THR A 347 -13.84 12.49 9.81
N VAL A 348 -14.66 11.68 10.50
CA VAL A 348 -16.09 11.52 10.20
C VAL A 348 -16.87 12.82 10.41
N LYS A 349 -16.53 13.61 11.43
CA LYS A 349 -17.15 14.93 11.65
C LYS A 349 -16.82 15.95 10.56
N ARG A 350 -15.61 15.91 9.99
CA ARG A 350 -15.15 16.83 8.93
C ARG A 350 -15.69 16.42 7.56
N LEU A 351 -15.69 15.13 7.26
CA LEU A 351 -16.15 14.56 6.01
C LEU A 351 -16.99 13.30 6.29
N PRO A 352 -18.31 13.44 6.51
CA PRO A 352 -19.17 12.31 6.78
C PRO A 352 -19.16 11.29 5.62
N PRO A 353 -19.11 9.97 5.89
CA PRO A 353 -19.11 8.92 4.86
C PRO A 353 -20.24 9.08 3.85
N MET A 354 -21.46 9.35 4.35
CA MET A 354 -22.63 9.58 3.50
C MET A 354 -22.54 10.84 2.63
N THR A 355 -21.69 11.82 2.93
CA THR A 355 -21.40 12.93 2.01
C THR A 355 -20.64 12.45 0.77
N ILE A 356 -19.66 11.56 0.94
CA ILE A 356 -18.91 10.94 -0.16
C ILE A 356 -19.85 10.05 -0.99
N VAL A 357 -20.60 9.17 -0.32
CA VAL A 357 -21.48 8.19 -0.98
C VAL A 357 -22.61 8.88 -1.75
N ASN A 358 -23.28 9.88 -1.17
CA ASN A 358 -24.33 10.63 -1.88
C ASN A 358 -23.77 11.44 -3.05
N LEU A 359 -22.56 12.00 -2.94
CA LEU A 359 -21.94 12.74 -4.04
C LEU A 359 -21.50 11.81 -5.18
N PHE A 360 -20.94 10.65 -4.86
CA PHE A 360 -20.61 9.58 -5.80
C PHE A 360 -21.87 9.11 -6.55
N ASN A 361 -22.94 8.74 -5.82
CA ASN A 361 -24.19 8.25 -6.39
C ASN A 361 -24.88 9.28 -7.30
N SER A 362 -24.88 10.57 -6.92
CA SER A 362 -25.57 11.63 -7.66
C SER A 362 -24.86 12.08 -8.95
N HIS A 363 -23.61 11.67 -9.17
CA HIS A 363 -22.79 12.09 -10.32
C HIS A 363 -22.22 10.90 -11.12
N MET A 364 -22.87 9.73 -11.07
CA MET A 364 -22.45 8.54 -11.83
C MET A 364 -22.29 8.82 -13.32
N GLY A 365 -21.16 8.38 -13.89
CA GLY A 365 -20.82 8.57 -15.31
C GLY A 365 -19.73 9.62 -15.54
N SER A 366 -19.75 10.25 -16.71
CA SER A 366 -18.71 11.18 -17.15
C SER A 366 -18.69 12.46 -16.30
N GLY A 367 -17.64 12.60 -15.49
CA GLY A 367 -17.44 13.74 -14.59
C GLY A 367 -17.52 13.43 -13.10
N GLN A 368 -17.90 12.20 -12.70
CA GLN A 368 -18.00 11.78 -11.29
C GLN A 368 -16.76 12.15 -10.45
N VAL A 369 -15.57 11.86 -10.97
CA VAL A 369 -14.27 12.13 -10.32
C VAL A 369 -14.04 13.64 -10.12
N GLU A 370 -14.45 14.48 -11.07
CA GLU A 370 -14.30 15.93 -10.97
C GLU A 370 -15.33 16.55 -10.02
N ALA A 371 -16.54 15.99 -9.97
CA ALA A 371 -17.56 16.38 -8.99
C ALA A 371 -17.12 16.05 -7.55
N LEU A 372 -16.58 14.85 -7.32
CA LEU A 372 -15.95 14.46 -6.05
C LEU A 372 -14.78 15.39 -5.71
N TRP A 373 -13.82 15.55 -6.61
CA TRP A 373 -12.62 16.36 -6.35
C TRP A 373 -12.98 17.82 -6.02
N SER A 374 -13.82 18.45 -6.85
CA SER A 374 -14.25 19.85 -6.71
C SER A 374 -14.93 20.15 -5.38
N LYS A 375 -15.61 19.17 -4.77
CA LYS A 375 -16.34 19.34 -3.49
C LYS A 375 -15.56 18.88 -2.26
N LEU A 376 -14.72 17.85 -2.39
CA LEU A 376 -14.17 17.15 -1.22
C LEU A 376 -12.72 17.51 -0.91
N LYS A 377 -11.93 17.96 -1.90
CA LYS A 377 -10.48 18.17 -1.80
C LYS A 377 -9.98 18.88 -0.53
N ASP A 378 -10.65 19.95 -0.10
CA ASP A 378 -10.23 20.78 1.02
C ASP A 378 -10.46 20.06 2.36
N ALA A 379 -11.56 19.27 2.44
CA ALA A 379 -11.87 18.42 3.58
C ALA A 379 -10.92 17.21 3.67
N ILE A 380 -10.55 16.63 2.52
CA ILE A 380 -9.57 15.53 2.43
C ILE A 380 -8.19 16.00 2.89
N ALA A 381 -7.70 17.11 2.34
CA ALA A 381 -6.41 17.70 2.72
C ALA A 381 -6.32 17.96 4.23
N ALA A 382 -7.40 18.48 4.82
CA ALA A 382 -7.51 18.67 6.25
C ALA A 382 -7.60 17.35 7.06
N CYS A 383 -8.29 16.32 6.59
CA CYS A 383 -8.22 14.99 7.22
C CYS A 383 -6.79 14.42 7.19
N MET A 384 -6.10 14.47 6.05
CA MET A 384 -4.72 13.99 5.93
C MET A 384 -3.73 14.80 6.78
N GLN A 385 -3.93 16.12 6.92
CA GLN A 385 -3.14 16.96 7.84
C GLN A 385 -3.36 16.56 9.30
N ASP A 386 -4.60 16.30 9.71
CA ASP A 386 -4.93 15.75 11.04
C ASP A 386 -4.31 14.36 11.26
N GLY A 387 -4.27 13.52 10.21
CA GLY A 387 -3.58 12.24 10.22
C GLY A 387 -2.09 12.39 10.48
N ALA A 388 -1.40 13.24 9.70
CA ALA A 388 0.03 13.49 9.86
C ALA A 388 0.39 14.12 11.22
N LYS A 389 -0.41 15.09 11.71
CA LYS A 389 -0.27 15.64 13.06
C LYS A 389 -0.42 14.55 14.12
N THR A 390 -1.41 13.67 14.01
CA THR A 390 -1.66 12.58 14.97
C THR A 390 -0.55 11.53 14.92
N LEU A 391 -0.07 11.16 13.73
CA LEU A 391 1.05 10.24 13.50
C LEU A 391 2.33 10.72 14.21
N ALA A 392 2.66 12.00 14.09
CA ALA A 392 3.78 12.60 14.81
C ALA A 392 3.61 12.44 16.33
N ARG A 393 2.44 12.80 16.90
CA ARG A 393 2.18 12.65 18.35
C ARG A 393 2.28 11.19 18.82
N VAL A 394 1.89 10.22 18.00
CA VAL A 394 2.04 8.77 18.29
C VAL A 394 3.50 8.34 18.32
N TRP A 395 4.32 8.77 17.35
CA TRP A 395 5.76 8.48 17.33
C TRP A 395 6.49 9.12 18.53
N GLU A 396 6.18 10.37 18.84
CA GLU A 396 6.70 11.07 20.02
C GLU A 396 6.33 10.38 21.33
N ALA A 397 5.09 9.88 21.45
CA ALA A 397 4.62 9.15 22.61
C ALA A 397 5.35 7.82 22.81
N ALA A 398 5.52 7.03 21.75
CA ALA A 398 6.25 5.76 21.82
C ALA A 398 7.73 6.01 22.19
N TRP A 399 8.34 7.04 21.62
CA TRP A 399 9.72 7.42 21.90
C TRP A 399 9.91 7.95 23.32
N ARG A 400 9.00 8.79 23.84
CA ARG A 400 9.01 9.26 25.24
C ARG A 400 8.83 8.10 26.22
N ALA A 401 7.86 7.22 26.00
CA ALA A 401 7.61 6.05 26.85
C ALA A 401 8.80 5.08 26.88
N GLY A 402 9.50 4.88 25.75
CA GLY A 402 10.74 4.11 25.69
C GLY A 402 12.01 4.84 26.14
N ALA A 403 11.91 6.08 26.65
CA ALA A 403 13.04 6.96 26.98
C ALA A 403 14.06 7.10 25.82
N GLY A 404 13.55 7.20 24.58
CA GLY A 404 14.33 7.11 23.35
C GLY A 404 15.38 8.21 23.18
N GLU A 405 15.13 9.42 23.70
CA GLU A 405 16.09 10.54 23.73
C GLU A 405 17.28 10.28 24.68
N ASP A 406 17.14 9.46 25.72
CA ASP A 406 18.27 9.08 26.59
C ASP A 406 19.20 8.05 25.92
N ARG A 407 18.82 7.53 24.76
CA ARG A 407 19.56 6.50 24.02
C ARG A 407 20.43 7.10 22.91
N GLY A 408 21.03 6.23 22.09
CA GLY A 408 21.86 6.65 20.96
C GLY A 408 21.05 7.40 19.91
N GLN A 409 21.70 8.34 19.20
CA GLN A 409 21.12 8.96 18.01
C GLN A 409 21.00 7.88 16.92
N GLY A 410 19.86 7.86 16.23
CA GLY A 410 19.68 7.04 15.03
C GLY A 410 20.24 7.71 13.78
N GLY A 411 20.01 7.11 12.62
CA GLY A 411 20.37 7.67 11.32
C GLY A 411 19.58 6.99 10.21
N LYS A 412 19.94 7.26 8.95
CA LYS A 412 19.34 6.59 7.80
C LYS A 412 19.66 5.10 7.80
N PHE A 413 18.64 4.27 7.58
CA PHE A 413 18.78 2.82 7.39
C PHE A 413 18.72 2.44 5.91
N ASP A 414 19.31 1.29 5.56
CA ASP A 414 19.21 0.72 4.23
C ASP A 414 17.88 -0.01 4.02
N GLN A 415 17.32 0.17 2.81
CA GLN A 415 16.06 -0.45 2.37
C GLN A 415 16.12 -1.99 2.41
N ASP A 416 17.32 -2.55 2.20
CA ASP A 416 17.59 -3.98 2.26
C ASP A 416 17.33 -4.56 3.67
N SER A 417 17.77 -3.90 4.72
CA SER A 417 17.57 -4.31 6.12
C SER A 417 16.14 -4.05 6.60
N LEU A 418 15.52 -2.94 6.17
CA LEU A 418 14.10 -2.68 6.42
C LEU A 418 13.21 -3.74 5.75
N SER A 419 13.50 -4.10 4.50
CA SER A 419 12.76 -5.13 3.75
C SER A 419 12.89 -6.52 4.36
N LYS A 420 14.10 -6.92 4.76
CA LYS A 420 14.31 -8.18 5.50
C LYS A 420 13.50 -8.23 6.80
N LEU A 421 13.34 -7.09 7.48
CA LEU A 421 12.61 -7.00 8.73
C LEU A 421 11.08 -7.04 8.53
N TYR A 422 10.50 -6.28 7.59
CA TYR A 422 9.04 -6.34 7.39
C TYR A 422 8.56 -7.65 6.76
N ASN A 423 9.44 -8.38 6.06
CA ASN A 423 9.17 -9.73 5.56
C ASN A 423 9.31 -10.83 6.63
N ASP A 424 9.83 -10.54 7.83
CA ASP A 424 9.87 -11.51 8.95
C ASP A 424 8.46 -11.65 9.59
N PRO A 425 7.80 -12.82 9.53
CA PRO A 425 6.45 -13.00 10.10
C PRO A 425 6.37 -12.81 11.62
N SER A 426 7.51 -12.84 12.32
CA SER A 426 7.60 -12.63 13.78
C SER A 426 7.82 -11.17 14.20
N PHE A 427 8.11 -10.28 13.24
CA PHE A 427 8.15 -8.84 13.41
C PHE A 427 6.74 -8.25 13.27
N LEU A 428 6.28 -7.50 14.27
CA LEU A 428 4.93 -6.90 14.35
C LEU A 428 3.80 -7.89 13.97
N PRO A 429 3.65 -9.03 14.67
CA PRO A 429 2.56 -9.97 14.42
C PRO A 429 1.19 -9.27 14.50
N ALA A 430 0.26 -9.67 13.64
CA ALA A 430 -1.06 -9.06 13.52
C ALA A 430 -2.13 -9.97 14.12
N PHE A 431 -2.92 -9.43 15.05
CA PHE A 431 -4.04 -10.13 15.68
C PHE A 431 -5.36 -9.38 15.41
N PRO A 432 -6.43 -10.07 14.95
CA PRO A 432 -7.75 -9.47 14.77
C PRO A 432 -8.46 -9.28 16.12
N LEU A 433 -9.50 -8.43 16.15
CA LEU A 433 -10.19 -8.02 17.38
C LEU A 433 -10.68 -9.19 18.26
N GLN A 434 -11.18 -10.26 17.64
CA GLN A 434 -11.69 -11.46 18.32
C GLN A 434 -10.60 -12.29 19.01
N GLN A 435 -9.32 -12.00 18.75
CA GLN A 435 -8.17 -12.65 19.39
C GLN A 435 -7.49 -11.73 20.42
N LEU A 436 -8.05 -10.57 20.75
CA LEU A 436 -7.46 -9.58 21.64
C LEU A 436 -8.23 -9.46 22.97
N THR A 437 -7.48 -9.34 24.06
CA THR A 437 -7.98 -9.01 25.40
C THR A 437 -7.00 -8.07 26.10
N LEU A 438 -7.40 -7.45 27.20
CA LEU A 438 -6.47 -6.81 28.13
C LEU A 438 -5.96 -7.83 29.17
N ASP A 439 -4.73 -7.65 29.64
CA ASP A 439 -4.19 -8.29 30.84
C ASP A 439 -4.49 -7.48 32.12
N ALA A 440 -4.05 -7.97 33.29
CA ALA A 440 -4.35 -7.35 34.59
C ALA A 440 -3.67 -5.98 34.80
N ASP A 441 -2.73 -5.60 33.93
CA ASP A 441 -2.04 -4.31 33.92
C ASP A 441 -2.59 -3.41 32.78
N ASP A 442 -3.83 -3.67 32.32
CA ASP A 442 -4.57 -2.95 31.26
C ASP A 442 -3.91 -3.00 29.85
N HIS A 443 -3.00 -3.94 29.61
CA HIS A 443 -2.25 -4.05 28.35
C HIS A 443 -2.84 -5.07 27.37
N LEU A 444 -2.76 -4.77 26.07
CA LEU A 444 -3.29 -5.59 24.98
C LEU A 444 -2.47 -6.88 24.76
N VAL A 445 -3.12 -8.04 24.85
CA VAL A 445 -2.50 -9.37 24.69
C VAL A 445 -3.38 -10.34 23.86
N PRO A 446 -2.79 -11.35 23.20
CA PRO A 446 -3.57 -12.36 22.49
C PRO A 446 -4.30 -13.34 23.43
N ILE A 447 -5.56 -13.65 23.13
CA ILE A 447 -6.35 -14.65 23.86
C ILE A 447 -5.69 -16.03 23.73
N GLY A 448 -5.50 -16.71 24.87
CA GLY A 448 -4.77 -17.98 24.95
C GLY A 448 -3.25 -17.86 24.81
N GLY A 449 -2.73 -16.66 24.51
CA GLY A 449 -1.30 -16.39 24.45
C GLY A 449 -0.68 -16.37 25.84
N SER A 450 0.30 -17.25 26.09
CA SER A 450 1.13 -17.13 27.29
C SER A 450 1.96 -15.85 27.23
N SER A 451 1.98 -15.05 28.30
CA SER A 451 2.74 -13.79 28.39
C SER A 451 4.27 -13.99 28.50
N THR A 452 4.79 -15.12 28.02
CA THR A 452 6.21 -15.51 28.07
C THR A 452 7.15 -14.56 27.34
N ARG A 453 6.69 -13.80 26.32
CA ARG A 453 7.49 -12.73 25.69
C ARG A 453 7.83 -11.61 26.67
N ARG A 454 7.00 -11.38 27.70
CA ARG A 454 7.04 -10.22 28.62
C ARG A 454 7.84 -10.43 29.92
N ARG A 455 8.05 -11.69 30.35
CA ARG A 455 8.72 -12.01 31.64
C ARG A 455 10.20 -11.62 31.72
N GLY A 456 10.82 -11.13 30.64
CA GLY A 456 12.18 -10.58 30.66
C GLY A 456 12.30 -9.16 31.23
N ALA A 457 11.24 -8.35 31.19
CA ALA A 457 11.33 -6.90 31.44
C ALA A 457 11.27 -6.52 32.94
N THR A 458 10.46 -7.19 33.75
CA THR A 458 10.19 -6.77 35.14
C THR A 458 11.37 -6.96 36.09
N THR A 459 12.29 -7.88 35.81
CA THR A 459 13.53 -8.06 36.59
C THR A 459 14.60 -7.01 36.27
N ALA A 460 14.66 -6.51 35.02
CA ALA A 460 15.60 -5.47 34.62
C ALA A 460 15.38 -4.15 35.40
N ARG A 461 14.12 -3.83 35.74
CA ARG A 461 13.72 -2.58 36.42
C ARG A 461 14.27 -2.41 37.85
N ARG A 462 14.95 -3.42 38.43
CA ARG A 462 15.65 -3.32 39.74
C ARG A 462 17.19 -3.27 39.67
N ALA A 463 17.80 -3.45 38.50
CA ALA A 463 19.26 -3.58 38.35
C ALA A 463 20.02 -2.22 38.32
N ARG A 464 19.94 -1.43 39.40
CA ARG A 464 20.64 -0.13 39.53
C ARG A 464 22.18 -0.34 39.50
N PRO A 465 22.93 0.16 38.50
CA PRO A 465 24.36 -0.19 38.36
C PRO A 465 25.24 0.33 39.51
N GLN A 466 25.80 -0.56 40.31
CA GLN A 466 26.74 -0.19 41.39
C GLN A 466 28.09 0.37 40.89
N ALA A 467 28.37 0.31 39.58
CA ALA A 467 29.61 0.76 38.95
C ALA A 467 29.97 2.23 39.30
N ALA A 468 28.98 3.13 39.32
CA ALA A 468 29.18 4.55 39.59
C ALA A 468 29.85 4.83 40.95
N LYS A 469 29.53 4.04 41.99
CA LYS A 469 30.15 4.20 43.32
C LYS A 469 31.58 3.65 43.43
N LYS A 470 32.05 2.80 42.49
CA LYS A 470 33.44 2.35 42.45
C LYS A 470 34.38 3.34 41.73
N ALA A 471 33.89 4.06 40.72
CA ALA A 471 34.69 5.08 40.02
C ALA A 471 35.07 6.25 40.95
N ALA A 472 34.09 6.86 41.63
CA ALA A 472 34.30 8.00 42.53
C ALA A 472 35.29 7.69 43.67
N LYS A 473 35.30 6.45 44.19
CA LYS A 473 36.19 6.03 45.28
C LYS A 473 37.63 5.68 44.83
N LYS A 474 37.91 5.64 43.51
CA LYS A 474 39.27 5.47 42.99
C LYS A 474 39.95 6.81 42.70
N ALA A 475 39.24 7.75 42.06
CA ALA A 475 39.77 9.08 41.72
C ALA A 475 40.30 9.85 42.94
N ALA A 476 39.65 9.72 44.10
CA ALA A 476 40.05 10.35 45.36
C ALA A 476 41.34 9.80 46.00
N ARG A 477 42.09 8.89 45.35
CA ARG A 477 43.29 8.25 45.91
C ARG A 477 44.56 8.38 45.06
N GLU A 478 44.50 9.01 43.89
CA GLU A 478 45.64 9.13 42.96
C GLU A 478 46.29 10.54 42.92
N THR A 479 45.69 11.55 43.55
CA THR A 479 46.20 12.95 43.60
C THR A 479 47.39 13.19 44.55
N ALA A 480 48.09 12.14 45.00
CA ALA A 480 49.00 12.22 46.15
C ALA A 480 50.38 11.52 45.98
N ARG A 481 51.07 11.63 44.83
CA ARG A 481 52.56 11.60 44.81
C ARG A 481 53.27 12.13 43.54
N LYS A 482 54.09 13.16 43.79
CA LYS A 482 55.26 13.70 43.07
C LYS A 482 55.84 12.96 41.84
N ALA A 483 55.92 13.73 40.74
CA ALA A 483 57.15 14.08 39.98
C ALA A 483 57.87 13.00 39.10
N PRO A 484 58.67 13.43 38.09
CA PRO A 484 58.83 12.65 36.84
C PRO A 484 60.20 11.96 36.63
N LYS A 485 60.25 11.06 35.64
CA LYS A 485 61.48 10.59 34.96
C LYS A 485 61.32 10.58 33.43
N LYS A 486 62.45 10.57 32.71
CA LYS A 486 62.56 10.88 31.28
C LYS A 486 62.35 9.67 30.33
N ALA A 487 61.82 9.98 29.15
CA ALA A 487 62.06 9.46 27.80
C ALA A 487 62.71 8.07 27.55
N VAL A 488 62.22 7.39 26.50
CA VAL A 488 63.00 6.99 25.29
C VAL A 488 62.02 6.53 24.18
N ALA A 489 62.40 6.60 22.90
CA ALA A 489 61.54 6.29 21.75
C ALA A 489 62.15 5.26 20.77
N ARG A 490 61.30 4.48 20.08
CA ARG A 490 61.52 3.75 18.80
C ARG A 490 60.15 3.23 18.30
N LYS A 491 59.63 3.70 17.16
CA LYS A 491 59.86 3.30 15.74
C LYS A 491 58.99 2.12 15.24
N ARG A 492 58.17 2.40 14.22
CA ARG A 492 57.54 1.41 13.29
C ARG A 492 58.63 0.81 12.37
N PRO A 493 58.42 -0.37 11.75
CA PRO A 493 57.64 -0.52 10.50
C PRO A 493 56.68 -1.75 10.56
N ALA A 494 56.12 -2.28 9.47
CA ALA A 494 55.28 -1.72 8.39
C ALA A 494 54.91 -2.86 7.38
N ALA A 495 53.68 -2.83 6.85
CA ALA A 495 53.17 -3.46 5.61
C ALA A 495 53.65 -4.86 5.12
N ALA A 496 52.70 -5.77 4.88
CA ALA A 496 52.74 -6.73 3.75
C ALA A 496 51.33 -7.28 3.42
N ALA A 497 50.96 -7.29 2.13
CA ALA A 497 49.79 -7.95 1.51
C ALA A 497 49.88 -7.79 -0.03
N PRO A 498 49.07 -8.47 -0.86
CA PRO A 498 48.43 -9.79 -0.73
C PRO A 498 48.91 -10.76 -1.85
N VAL A 499 48.36 -11.97 -1.94
CA VAL A 499 48.57 -12.89 -3.10
C VAL A 499 47.25 -13.41 -3.65
N ARG A 500 47.07 -13.31 -4.98
CA ARG A 500 45.95 -13.90 -5.74
C ARG A 500 46.23 -15.37 -6.09
N ARG A 501 45.17 -16.18 -6.22
CA ARG A 501 45.07 -17.19 -7.30
C ARG A 501 43.61 -17.43 -7.68
N ALA A 502 43.38 -18.02 -8.85
CA ALA A 502 42.08 -18.01 -9.52
C ALA A 502 41.71 -19.38 -10.11
N ALA A 503 40.39 -19.53 -10.34
CA ALA A 503 39.72 -20.33 -11.38
C ALA A 503 40.19 -21.76 -11.70
N ALA A 504 39.25 -22.70 -11.59
CA ALA A 504 39.17 -23.86 -12.48
C ALA A 504 37.69 -24.15 -12.80
N SER A 505 37.38 -24.55 -14.04
CA SER A 505 36.04 -24.87 -14.52
C SER A 505 36.03 -26.26 -15.17
N LYS A 506 34.94 -27.04 -14.99
CA LYS A 506 34.70 -28.27 -15.76
C LYS A 506 33.21 -28.48 -16.08
N LYS A 507 32.94 -28.66 -17.38
CA LYS A 507 31.80 -29.42 -17.93
C LYS A 507 32.12 -30.94 -17.83
N THR A 508 31.23 -31.92 -18.06
CA THR A 508 29.81 -31.91 -18.51
C THR A 508 28.96 -32.78 -17.53
N ALA A 509 28.08 -33.75 -17.82
CA ALA A 509 27.62 -34.50 -19.01
C ALA A 509 26.16 -35.03 -18.83
N THR A 510 25.57 -35.57 -19.89
CA THR A 510 24.15 -36.02 -19.97
C THR A 510 23.92 -37.50 -19.62
N LYS A 511 22.68 -37.86 -19.21
CA LYS A 511 22.05 -39.16 -19.54
C LYS A 511 20.51 -39.03 -19.72
N ARG A 512 19.89 -39.98 -20.44
CA ARG A 512 18.48 -39.99 -20.89
C ARG A 512 17.70 -41.21 -20.34
N GLY A 513 16.37 -41.12 -20.32
CA GLY A 513 15.43 -42.24 -20.15
C GLY A 513 15.01 -42.47 -18.69
N VAL A 514 13.78 -42.89 -18.36
CA VAL A 514 12.80 -43.70 -19.13
C VAL A 514 11.38 -43.08 -19.06
N ALA A 515 10.50 -43.43 -20.01
CA ALA A 515 9.11 -42.96 -20.06
C ALA A 515 8.10 -43.95 -19.48
N SER A 516 6.95 -43.46 -19.01
CA SER A 516 5.78 -44.28 -18.65
C SER A 516 4.51 -43.69 -19.30
N LYS A 517 3.67 -44.55 -19.87
CA LYS A 517 2.40 -44.18 -20.51
C LYS A 517 1.23 -44.40 -19.53
N ARG A 518 0.23 -43.52 -19.56
CA ARG A 518 -1.13 -43.86 -19.11
C ARG A 518 -2.18 -43.38 -20.11
N SER A 519 -3.37 -43.98 -20.03
CA SER A 519 -4.22 -44.26 -21.20
C SER A 519 -5.44 -43.35 -21.35
N VAL A 520 -5.85 -43.15 -22.60
CA VAL A 520 -7.09 -42.45 -23.00
C VAL A 520 -8.34 -43.20 -22.52
N GLY A 521 -9.24 -42.49 -21.82
CA GLY A 521 -10.62 -42.94 -21.56
C GLY A 521 -11.59 -42.40 -22.61
N LYS A 522 -12.49 -43.25 -23.13
CA LYS A 522 -13.43 -42.87 -24.20
C LYS A 522 -14.70 -42.19 -23.68
N THR A 523 -15.18 -41.21 -24.42
CA THR A 523 -16.53 -40.64 -24.29
C THR A 523 -17.61 -41.65 -24.69
N ARG A 524 -18.81 -41.50 -24.12
CA ARG A 524 -20.04 -42.19 -24.58
C ARG A 524 -21.21 -41.22 -24.57
N LYS A 525 -21.96 -41.14 -25.68
CA LYS A 525 -23.24 -40.42 -25.75
C LYS A 525 -24.33 -41.22 -25.01
N ALA A 526 -25.28 -40.52 -24.42
CA ALA A 526 -26.62 -41.01 -24.10
C ALA A 526 -27.65 -40.14 -24.84
N ALA A 527 -28.88 -40.64 -25.05
CA ALA A 527 -29.83 -40.06 -25.99
C ALA A 527 -30.95 -39.24 -25.33
N ARG A 528 -31.53 -38.31 -26.10
CA ARG A 528 -32.84 -37.68 -25.81
C ARG A 528 -33.93 -38.75 -25.62
N LYS A 529 -34.92 -38.44 -24.77
CA LYS A 529 -36.26 -39.04 -24.86
C LYS A 529 -37.31 -38.03 -24.42
N ARG A 530 -38.27 -37.78 -25.33
CA ARG A 530 -39.40 -36.83 -25.23
C ARG A 530 -38.92 -35.37 -25.20
#